data_AF-A0A2K3JWD4-F1
#
_entry.id   AF-A0A2K3JWD4-F1
#
_cell.length_a   1.000
_cell.length_b   1.000
_cell.length_c   1.000
_cell.angle_alpha   90.00
_cell.angle_beta   90.00
_cell.angle_gamma   90.00
#
_symmetry.space_group_name_H-M   'P 1'
#
loop_
_entity.id
_entity.type
_entity.pdbx_description
1 polymer ?
#
loop_
_entity_poly.entity_id
_entity_poly.type
_entity_poly.pdbx_seq_one_letter_code
_entity_poly.pdbx_strand_id
1 'polypeptide(L)'
;METKRPGTKKQLQSLLGKINFLRRFISNLSGKAQPFSPLLKLKKDDVFEWGMEQQKVFDEIKTYLSKPPTLMPPIRDKAMK
;
A
#
# COMPACT_ATOMS: atom_id res chain seq x y z
N MET A 1 0.34 -13.34 5.11
CA MET A 1 -0.82 -12.61 4.54
C MET A 1 -0.96 -13.01 3.09
N GLU A 2 -1.97 -13.79 2.74
CA GLU A 2 -2.27 -14.12 1.33
C GLU A 2 -2.92 -12.92 0.64
N THR A 3 -2.12 -11.91 0.30
CA THR A 3 -2.59 -10.82 -0.54
C THR A 3 -2.62 -11.33 -1.97
N LYS A 4 -3.80 -11.78 -2.43
CA LYS A 4 -4.04 -12.03 -3.86
C LYS A 4 -3.97 -10.70 -4.61
N ARG A 5 -3.47 -10.72 -5.85
CA ARG A 5 -3.50 -9.54 -6.73
C ARG A 5 -4.94 -9.03 -6.81
N PRO A 6 -5.20 -7.76 -6.53
CA PRO A 6 -6.54 -7.23 -6.66
C PRO A 6 -6.91 -7.23 -8.15
N GLY A 7 -7.95 -7.95 -8.53
CA GLY A 7 -8.49 -7.94 -9.90
C GLY A 7 -9.55 -6.87 -10.10
N THR A 8 -9.76 -5.99 -9.12
CA THR A 8 -10.85 -5.00 -9.14
C THR A 8 -10.51 -3.82 -8.24
N LYS A 9 -11.02 -2.63 -8.59
CA LYS A 9 -10.90 -1.40 -7.78
C LYS A 9 -11.29 -1.60 -6.30
N LYS A 10 -12.37 -2.32 -6.02
CA LYS A 10 -12.80 -2.63 -4.63
C LYS A 10 -11.74 -3.42 -3.85
N GLN A 11 -11.14 -4.43 -4.49
CA GLN A 11 -10.07 -5.22 -3.87
C GLN A 11 -8.82 -4.37 -3.64
N LEU A 12 -8.48 -3.51 -4.60
CA LEU A 12 -7.36 -2.59 -4.48
C LEU A 12 -7.58 -1.58 -3.34
N GLN A 13 -8.78 -1.02 -3.20
CA GLN A 13 -9.12 -0.13 -2.09
C GLN A 13 -9.05 -0.83 -0.72
N SER A 14 -9.58 -2.05 -0.61
CA SER A 14 -9.49 -2.84 0.62
C SER A 14 -8.04 -3.14 1.00
N LEU A 15 -7.22 -3.51 0.02
CA LEU A 15 -5.80 -3.74 0.19
C LEU A 15 -5.08 -2.47 0.63
N LEU A 16 -5.31 -1.34 -0.05
CA LEU A 16 -4.72 -0.06 0.33
C LEU A 16 -5.15 0.40 1.72
N GLY A 17 -6.39 0.11 2.14
CA GLY A 17 -6.82 0.34 3.52
C GLY A 17 -5.94 -0.42 4.52
N LYS A 18 -5.66 -1.70 4.26
CA LYS A 18 -4.75 -2.52 5.09
C LYS A 18 -3.31 -2.00 5.06
N ILE A 19 -2.82 -1.59 3.89
CA ILE A 19 -1.48 -1.02 3.74
C ILE A 19 -1.39 0.34 4.46
N ASN A 20 -2.43 1.17 4.40
CA ASN A 20 -2.48 2.47 5.03
C ASN A 20 -2.50 2.37 6.57
N PHE A 21 -3.08 1.30 7.12
CA PHE A 21 -2.96 0.99 8.55
C PHE A 21 -1.49 0.77 8.97
N LEU A 22 -0.70 0.20 8.06
CA LEU A 22 0.72 -0.08 8.20
C LEU A 22 1.61 1.04 7.64
N ARG A 23 1.04 2.18 7.18
CA ARG A 23 1.80 3.32 6.67
C ARG A 23 2.83 3.85 7.67
N ARG A 24 2.55 3.68 8.97
CA ARG A 24 3.44 4.06 10.06
C ARG A 24 4.75 3.27 10.08
N PHE A 25 4.78 2.12 9.38
CA PHE A 25 5.95 1.24 9.26
C PHE A 25 6.56 1.26 7.84
N ILE A 26 5.85 1.85 6.86
CA ILE A 26 6.29 1.91 5.47
C ILE A 26 6.75 3.34 5.17
N SER A 27 8.06 3.56 5.26
CA SER A 27 8.68 4.80 4.82
C SER A 27 8.35 5.08 3.35
N ASN A 28 7.94 6.31 3.06
CA ASN A 28 7.58 6.77 1.73
C ASN A 28 6.47 5.96 1.04
N LEU A 29 5.46 5.48 1.80
CA LEU A 29 4.29 4.80 1.22
C LEU A 29 3.62 5.62 0.11
N SER A 30 3.56 6.95 0.26
CA SER A 30 2.92 7.83 -0.73
C SER A 30 3.62 7.79 -2.09
N GLY A 31 4.96 7.73 -2.10
CA GLY A 31 5.76 7.55 -3.31
C GLY A 31 5.57 6.17 -3.92
N LYS A 32 5.55 5.12 -3.08
CA LYS A 32 5.29 3.74 -3.53
C LYS A 32 3.87 3.57 -4.06
N ALA A 33 2.87 4.24 -3.49
CA ALA A 33 1.48 4.12 -3.92
C ALA A 33 1.12 4.97 -5.15
N GLN A 34 2.06 5.76 -5.69
CA GLN A 34 1.85 6.54 -6.91
C GLN A 34 1.24 5.74 -8.07
N PRO A 35 1.80 4.57 -8.47
CA PRO A 35 1.24 3.77 -9.56
C PRO A 35 -0.16 3.18 -9.30
N PHE A 36 -0.65 3.19 -8.05
CA PHE A 36 -2.05 2.84 -7.74
C PHE A 36 -3.02 4.01 -7.90
N SER A 37 -2.54 5.25 -7.90
CA SER A 37 -3.37 6.45 -8.08
C SER A 37 -4.26 6.41 -9.32
N PRO A 38 -3.78 6.05 -10.53
CA PRO A 38 -4.63 5.92 -11.71
C PRO A 38 -5.68 4.82 -11.54
N LEU A 39 -5.31 3.65 -10.97
CA LEU A 39 -6.25 2.55 -10.71
C LEU A 39 -7.37 2.91 -9.72
N LEU A 40 -7.10 3.81 -8.77
CA LEU A 40 -8.12 4.34 -7.86
C LEU A 40 -9.04 5.37 -8.52
N LYS A 41 -8.56 6.06 -9.55
CA LYS A 41 -9.30 7.07 -10.31
C LYS A 41 -10.12 6.48 -11.47
N LEU A 42 -9.91 5.21 -11.84
CA LEU A 42 -10.74 4.51 -12.83
C LEU A 42 -12.23 4.64 -12.48
N LYS A 43 -13.04 5.02 -13.47
CA LYS A 43 -14.51 5.08 -13.36
C LYS A 43 -15.10 3.68 -13.48
N LYS A 44 -16.42 3.54 -13.33
CA LYS A 44 -17.10 2.24 -13.42
C LYS A 44 -16.92 1.55 -14.77
N ASP A 45 -16.72 2.32 -15.83
CA ASP A 45 -16.57 1.85 -17.21
C ASP A 45 -15.11 1.65 -17.63
N ASP A 46 -14.16 2.09 -16.82
CA ASP A 46 -12.74 1.97 -17.14
C ASP A 46 -12.22 0.56 -16.89
N VAL A 47 -11.39 0.08 -17.81
CA VAL A 47 -10.72 -1.22 -17.69
C VAL A 47 -9.69 -1.15 -16.55
N PHE A 48 -9.79 -2.11 -15.63
CA PHE A 48 -8.79 -2.27 -14.58
C PHE A 48 -7.54 -2.94 -15.15
N GLU A 49 -6.60 -2.12 -15.64
CA GLU A 49 -5.32 -2.62 -16.18
C GLU A 49 -4.26 -2.72 -15.09
N TRP A 50 -4.00 -3.94 -14.65
CA TRP A 50 -2.91 -4.21 -13.70
C TRP A 50 -1.58 -4.40 -14.45
N GLY A 51 -0.79 -3.34 -14.51
CA GLY A 51 0.52 -3.35 -15.16
C GLY A 51 1.66 -3.86 -14.27
N MET A 52 2.86 -3.88 -14.86
CA MET A 52 4.09 -4.32 -14.16
C MET A 52 4.48 -3.37 -13.03
N GLU A 53 4.27 -2.06 -13.18
CA GLU A 53 4.58 -1.08 -12.12
C GLU A 53 3.73 -1.31 -10.86
N GLN A 54 2.43 -1.57 -11.03
CA GLN A 54 1.54 -1.88 -9.91
C GLN A 54 1.89 -3.21 -9.26
N GLN A 55 2.26 -4.22 -10.06
CA GLN A 55 2.75 -5.49 -9.54
C GLN A 55 4.05 -5.33 -8.76
N LYS A 56 5.01 -4.55 -9.28
CA LYS A 56 6.31 -4.31 -8.65
C LYS A 56 6.15 -3.66 -7.28
N VAL A 57 5.35 -2.59 -7.20
CA VAL A 57 5.06 -1.93 -5.93
C VAL A 57 4.32 -2.86 -4.97
N PHE A 58 3.36 -3.63 -5.47
CA PHE A 58 2.65 -4.59 -4.64
C PHE A 58 3.60 -5.64 -4.04
N ASP A 59 4.54 -6.14 -4.83
CA ASP A 59 5.53 -7.12 -4.40
C ASP A 59 6.56 -6.51 -3.43
N GLU A 60 6.98 -5.26 -3.65
CA GLU A 60 7.79 -4.50 -2.70
C GLU A 60 7.09 -4.37 -1.35
N ILE A 61 5.81 -3.99 -1.34
CA ILE A 61 5.02 -3.87 -0.10
C ILE A 61 4.88 -5.25 0.54
N LYS A 62 4.56 -6.28 -0.23
CA LYS A 62 4.46 -7.66 0.28
C LYS A 62 5.76 -8.14 0.90
N THR A 63 6.89 -7.86 0.26
CA THR A 63 8.23 -8.17 0.76
C THR A 63 8.53 -7.39 2.03
N TYR A 64 8.15 -6.12 2.10
CA TYR A 64 8.27 -5.28 3.30
C TYR A 64 7.40 -5.78 4.46
N LEU A 65 6.20 -6.28 4.16
CA LEU A 65 5.32 -6.89 5.16
C LEU A 65 5.84 -8.26 5.60
N SER A 66 6.50 -8.99 4.71
CA SER A 66 7.14 -10.28 4.99
C SER A 66 8.45 -10.13 5.77
N LYS A 67 9.13 -8.99 5.64
CA LYS A 67 10.27 -8.59 6.46
C LYS A 67 9.81 -7.52 7.44
N PRO A 68 9.14 -7.88 8.54
CA PRO A 68 8.69 -6.90 9.51
C PRO A 68 9.91 -6.07 9.95
N PRO A 69 9.97 -4.75 9.66
CA PRO A 69 10.85 -3.90 10.43
C PRO A 69 10.35 -4.05 11.86
N THR A 70 11.23 -4.47 12.76
CA THR A 70 10.96 -4.58 14.20
C THR A 70 10.06 -3.41 14.57
N LEU A 71 8.80 -3.70 14.93
CA LEU A 71 7.75 -2.73 15.21
C LEU A 71 8.34 -1.67 16.13
N MET A 72 8.87 -0.60 15.57
CA MET A 72 9.46 0.45 16.39
C MET A 72 8.26 1.04 17.10
N PRO A 73 8.19 0.95 18.44
CA PRO A 73 7.12 1.60 19.17
C PRO A 73 7.16 3.08 18.77
N PRO A 74 6.01 3.74 18.61
CA PRO A 74 6.01 5.19 18.44
C PRO A 74 6.78 5.76 19.62
N ILE A 75 7.93 6.40 19.34
CA ILE A 75 8.73 7.05 20.37
C ILE A 75 7.83 8.17 20.92
N ARG A 76 7.18 7.93 22.05
CA ARG A 76 6.52 8.97 22.84
C ARG A 76 7.62 9.74 23.57
N ASP A 77 8.39 10.52 22.83
CA ASP A 77 9.20 11.56 23.45
C ASP A 77 9.29 12.75 22.50
N LYS A 78 8.30 13.64 22.64
CA LYS A 78 8.55 15.07 22.82
C LYS A 78 7.26 15.73 23.25
N ALA A 79 7.10 15.81 24.56
CA ALA A 79 6.52 17.00 25.15
C ALA A 79 7.48 18.17 24.85
N MET A 80 7.16 18.97 23.85
CA MET A 80 7.71 20.32 23.65
C MET A 80 6.61 21.06 22.86
N LYS A 81 5.88 22.05 23.37
CA LYS A 81 6.05 22.96 24.50
C LYS A 81 4.66 23.42 24.93
#